data_AF-A0A7J9YUU5-F1
#
_entry.id   AF-A0A7J9YUU5-F1
#
_cell.length_a   1.000
_cell.length_b   1.000
_cell.length_c   1.000
_cell.angle_alpha   90.00
_cell.angle_beta   90.00
_cell.angle_gamma   90.00
#
_symmetry.space_group_name_H-M   'P 1'
#
loop_
_entity.id
_entity.type
_entity.pdbx_description
1 polymer ?
#
loop_
_entity_poly.entity_id
_entity_poly.type
_entity_poly.pdbx_seq_one_letter_code
_entity_poly.pdbx_strand_id
1 'polypeptide(L)'
;IAFAATRLVPNSRVESARRHFDIPGAVSVTAGLVVLVYAIVQAADWGWGSPSTLGLMAVAIALIGAFVWIERRSPAPLVRLGLLRLRSLAVSNGVFLIVVGGLFAMFFFASLYLQKVLGYSPLTTGLAFLPVTAGIMIGATAAQQMISRVGVRPVMLTGMTVAAAGLGVLAATTEVGGSYLGVLGGLLPMAIGMGATFVPITLVATTNVDANEAGLASGIFNTSQQIGGALGLAILSTLANDRTASFLAGLGGAASPAEQQQGLVEGFQLAFVVAAAMIAVGAVLIAVLLRRRDVERIESGDEPAEAVPVAA
;
A
#
# COMPACT_ATOMS: atom_id res chain seq x y z
N ILE A 1 17.10 -19.52 3.28
CA ILE A 1 16.83 -18.68 2.10
C ILE A 1 18.12 -18.05 1.55
N ALA A 2 18.88 -17.27 2.34
CA ALA A 2 20.14 -16.65 1.88
C ALA A 2 21.18 -17.65 1.31
N PHE A 3 21.39 -18.80 1.96
CA PHE A 3 22.32 -19.84 1.49
C PHE A 3 21.86 -20.53 0.20
N ALA A 4 20.55 -20.69 0.02
CA ALA A 4 19.96 -21.27 -1.19
C ALA A 4 20.03 -20.27 -2.35
N ALA A 5 19.83 -18.98 -2.07
CA ALA A 5 19.95 -17.90 -3.07
C ALA A 5 21.37 -17.82 -3.64
N THR A 6 22.41 -17.96 -2.82
CA THR A 6 23.80 -17.94 -3.29
C THR A 6 24.19 -19.15 -4.16
N ARG A 7 23.43 -20.25 -4.08
CA ARG A 7 23.72 -21.48 -4.86
C ARG A 7 22.83 -21.64 -6.09
N LEU A 8 21.61 -21.11 -6.07
CA LEU A 8 20.61 -21.32 -7.13
C LEU A 8 20.47 -20.12 -8.08
N VAL A 9 20.92 -18.92 -7.68
CA VAL A 9 20.90 -17.75 -8.55
C VAL A 9 22.23 -17.70 -9.33
N PRO A 10 22.21 -17.84 -10.68
CA PRO A 10 23.40 -17.65 -11.49
C PRO A 10 24.00 -16.27 -11.19
N ASN A 11 25.31 -16.22 -10.93
CA ASN A 11 26.01 -14.96 -10.81
C ASN A 11 25.90 -14.19 -12.13
N SER A 12 24.95 -13.27 -12.24
CA SER A 12 24.97 -12.22 -13.26
C SER A 12 26.05 -11.22 -12.87
N ARG A 13 27.32 -11.64 -13.00
CA ARG A 13 28.44 -10.70 -13.05
C ARG A 13 28.27 -9.91 -14.35
N VAL A 14 27.49 -8.83 -14.28
CA VAL A 14 27.57 -7.78 -15.28
C VAL A 14 28.98 -7.22 -15.15
N GLU A 15 29.75 -7.43 -16.22
CA GLU A 15 31.14 -7.01 -16.32
C GLU A 15 31.27 -5.52 -16.00
N SER A 16 32.36 -5.19 -15.31
CA SER A 16 32.59 -3.91 -14.65
C SER A 16 32.45 -2.70 -15.57
N ALA A 17 31.39 -1.92 -15.37
CA ALA A 17 31.48 -0.47 -15.48
C ALA A 17 31.48 0.07 -14.06
N ARG A 18 32.42 0.96 -13.72
CA ARG A 18 32.52 1.63 -12.41
C ARG A 18 31.17 2.28 -12.04
N ARG A 19 30.28 1.56 -11.36
CA ARG A 19 29.04 2.13 -10.82
C ARG A 19 29.43 3.07 -9.70
N HIS A 20 29.45 4.37 -10.01
CA HIS A 20 29.45 5.38 -8.97
C HIS A 20 28.14 5.22 -8.19
N PHE A 21 28.26 4.93 -6.90
CA PHE A 21 27.11 4.82 -6.01
C PHE A 21 26.74 6.23 -5.56
N ASP A 22 25.51 6.67 -5.82
CA ASP A 22 25.03 7.97 -5.38
C ASP A 22 24.73 7.93 -3.87
N ILE A 23 25.78 7.93 -3.06
CA ILE A 23 25.67 7.94 -1.60
C ILE A 23 24.87 9.18 -1.12
N PRO A 24 25.12 10.40 -1.63
CA PRO A 24 24.33 11.57 -1.22
C PRO A 24 22.84 11.43 -1.54
N GLY A 25 22.50 10.92 -2.72
CA GLY A 25 21.12 10.65 -3.12
C GLY A 25 20.48 9.61 -2.21
N ALA A 26 21.16 8.49 -1.96
CA ALA A 26 20.68 7.41 -1.11
C ALA A 26 20.42 7.89 0.33
N VAL A 27 21.36 8.61 0.93
CA VAL A 27 21.21 9.17 2.28
C VAL A 27 20.06 10.16 2.33
N SER A 28 19.95 11.05 1.34
CA SER A 28 18.91 12.08 1.31
C SER A 28 17.51 11.49 1.19
N VAL A 29 17.31 10.51 0.30
CA VAL A 29 15.99 9.88 0.14
C VAL A 29 15.64 9.01 1.34
N THR A 30 16.58 8.22 1.87
CA THR A 30 16.32 7.37 3.04
C THR A 30 16.00 8.22 4.26
N ALA A 31 16.81 9.25 4.56
CA ALA A 31 16.53 10.16 5.67
C ALA A 31 15.21 10.91 5.47
N GLY A 32 14.96 11.40 4.25
CA GLY A 32 13.71 12.11 3.93
C GLY A 32 12.47 11.25 4.15
N LEU A 33 12.49 9.99 3.71
CA LEU A 33 11.38 9.06 3.91
C LEU A 33 11.20 8.64 5.38
N VAL A 34 12.30 8.43 6.11
CA VAL A 34 12.25 8.13 7.55
C VAL A 34 11.64 9.29 8.31
N VAL A 35 12.11 10.52 8.07
CA VAL A 35 11.57 11.72 8.71
C VAL A 35 10.11 11.94 8.31
N LEU A 36 9.76 11.68 7.05
CA LEU A 36 8.38 11.79 6.56
C LEU A 36 7.45 10.86 7.35
N VAL A 37 7.76 9.56 7.36
CA VAL A 37 6.97 8.55 8.07
C VAL A 37 6.89 8.86 9.57
N TYR A 38 8.02 9.27 10.17
CA TYR A 38 8.05 9.66 11.57
C TYR A 38 7.13 10.86 11.86
N ALA A 39 7.21 11.92 11.04
CA ALA A 39 6.35 13.09 11.17
C ALA A 39 4.86 12.74 11.08
N ILE A 40 4.51 11.87 10.12
CA ILE A 40 3.14 11.40 9.88
C ILE A 40 2.59 10.61 11.07
N VAL A 41 3.39 9.66 11.61
CA VAL A 41 2.98 8.85 12.76
C VAL A 41 2.78 9.75 13.99
N GLN A 42 3.72 10.68 14.21
CA GLN A 42 3.71 11.54 15.38
C GLN A 42 2.67 12.67 15.29
N ALA A 43 2.22 13.02 14.07
CA ALA A 43 1.14 13.97 13.85
C ALA A 43 -0.17 13.56 14.53
N ALA A 44 -0.39 12.26 14.75
CA ALA A 44 -1.56 11.77 15.48
C ALA A 44 -1.56 12.19 16.97
N ASP A 45 -0.37 12.29 17.58
CA ASP A 45 -0.24 12.68 18.99
C ASP A 45 -0.05 14.20 19.15
N TRP A 46 0.80 14.80 18.31
CA TRP A 46 1.13 16.23 18.41
C TRP A 46 0.12 17.13 17.69
N GLY A 47 -0.70 16.55 16.82
CA GLY A 47 -1.57 17.27 15.90
C GLY A 47 -0.85 17.65 14.60
N TRP A 48 -1.62 17.64 13.51
CA TRP A 48 -1.13 17.96 12.16
C TRP A 48 -0.67 19.41 11.99
N GLY A 49 -1.27 20.34 12.73
CA GLY A 49 -0.93 21.77 12.69
C GLY A 49 0.18 22.19 13.65
N SER A 50 0.76 21.27 14.43
CA SER A 50 1.77 21.64 15.42
C SER A 50 3.10 22.07 14.77
N PRO A 51 3.85 23.01 15.37
CA PRO A 51 5.15 23.43 14.85
C PRO A 51 6.14 22.26 14.67
N SER A 52 6.10 21.27 15.58
CA SER A 52 6.96 20.07 15.50
C SER A 52 6.63 19.21 14.28
N THR A 53 5.34 18.92 14.05
CA THR A 53 4.89 18.15 12.88
C THR A 53 5.23 18.88 11.58
N LEU A 54 4.91 20.17 11.49
CA LEU A 54 5.17 20.99 10.32
C LEU A 54 6.68 21.14 10.05
N GLY A 55 7.49 21.28 11.11
CA GLY A 55 8.95 21.33 11.02
C GLY A 55 9.54 20.04 10.46
N LEU A 56 9.14 18.88 10.98
CA LEU A 56 9.59 17.58 10.46
C LEU A 56 9.12 17.35 9.03
N MET A 57 7.88 17.73 8.70
CA MET A 57 7.36 17.64 7.34
C MET A 57 8.17 18.51 6.37
N ALA A 58 8.53 19.73 6.77
CA ALA A 58 9.39 20.61 5.99
C ALA A 58 10.80 20.02 5.80
N VAL A 59 11.39 19.41 6.83
CA VAL A 59 12.68 18.70 6.73
C VAL A 59 12.59 17.51 5.78
N ALA A 60 11.54 16.70 5.89
CA ALA A 60 11.31 15.58 4.98
C ALA A 60 11.20 16.05 3.51
N ILE A 61 10.39 17.08 3.25
CA ILE A 61 10.23 17.67 1.92
C ILE A 61 11.56 18.23 1.41
N ALA A 62 12.34 18.90 2.26
CA ALA A 62 13.66 19.42 1.90
C ALA A 62 14.65 18.31 1.53
N LEU A 63 14.68 17.21 2.29
CA LEU A 63 15.54 16.04 2.02
C LEU A 63 15.14 15.31 0.72
N ILE A 64 13.85 15.11 0.50
CA ILE A 64 13.33 14.53 -0.74
C ILE A 64 13.61 15.46 -1.94
N GLY A 65 13.45 16.77 -1.75
CA GLY A 65 13.81 17.78 -2.74
C GLY A 65 15.30 17.79 -3.07
N ALA A 66 16.16 17.65 -2.05
CA ALA A 66 17.60 17.51 -2.20
C ALA A 66 17.94 16.24 -2.99
N PHE A 67 17.31 15.10 -2.69
CA PHE A 67 17.45 13.88 -3.48
C PHE A 67 17.13 14.11 -4.97
N VAL A 68 15.98 14.72 -5.29
CA VAL A 68 15.61 15.02 -6.68
C VAL A 68 16.62 15.95 -7.36
N TRP A 69 17.17 16.92 -6.63
CA TRP A 69 18.18 17.84 -7.12
C TRP A 69 19.54 17.17 -7.38
N ILE A 70 19.94 16.24 -6.49
CA ILE A 70 21.15 15.42 -6.62
C ILE A 70 21.01 14.48 -7.82
N GLU A 71 19.92 13.71 -7.90
CA GLU A 71 19.68 12.76 -8.98
C GLU A 71 19.67 13.41 -10.37
N ARG A 72 19.15 14.63 -10.49
CA ARG A 72 19.17 15.38 -11.75
C ARG A 72 20.58 15.80 -12.20
N ARG A 73 21.53 15.92 -11.28
CA ARG A 73 22.92 16.31 -11.54
C ARG A 73 23.90 15.14 -11.50
N SER A 74 23.46 14.00 -10.96
CA SER A 74 24.30 12.82 -10.77
C SER A 74 24.67 12.19 -12.12
N PRO A 75 25.95 11.88 -12.36
CA PRO A 75 26.36 11.15 -13.55
C PRO A 75 25.94 9.67 -13.52
N ALA A 76 25.57 9.15 -12.35
CA ALA A 76 25.08 7.79 -12.13
C ALA A 76 23.87 7.81 -11.16
N PRO A 77 22.70 8.29 -11.61
CA PRO A 77 21.50 8.41 -10.78
C PRO A 77 21.01 7.05 -10.24
N LEU A 78 20.59 7.01 -8.97
CA LEU A 78 19.93 5.84 -8.37
C LEU A 78 18.59 5.57 -9.02
N VAL A 79 17.82 6.63 -9.29
CA VAL A 79 16.51 6.52 -9.91
C VAL A 79 16.55 7.31 -11.20
N ARG A 80 16.59 6.58 -12.33
CA ARG A 80 16.37 7.18 -13.64
C ARG A 80 14.97 7.78 -13.66
N LEU A 81 14.85 9.09 -13.46
CA LEU A 81 13.56 9.80 -13.38
C LEU A 81 12.68 9.60 -14.62
N GLY A 82 13.27 9.19 -15.76
CA GLY A 82 12.55 8.74 -16.95
C GLY A 82 11.66 7.51 -16.71
N LEU A 83 12.04 6.63 -15.78
CA LEU A 83 11.25 5.47 -15.36
C LEU A 83 9.91 5.90 -14.75
N LEU A 84 9.90 6.96 -13.93
CA LEU A 84 8.68 7.54 -13.36
C LEU A 84 7.82 8.27 -14.40
N ARG A 85 8.34 8.52 -15.62
CA ARG A 85 7.53 9.02 -16.74
C ARG A 85 6.75 7.90 -17.42
N LEU A 86 7.09 6.64 -17.18
CA LEU A 86 6.30 5.51 -17.66
C LEU A 86 4.94 5.55 -16.98
N ARG A 87 3.90 5.81 -17.77
CA ARG A 87 2.54 6.00 -17.26
C ARG A 87 2.04 4.79 -16.47
N SER A 88 2.30 3.56 -16.95
CA SER A 88 1.97 2.33 -16.24
C SER A 88 2.60 2.29 -14.85
N LEU A 89 3.89 2.60 -14.75
CA LEU A 89 4.62 2.61 -13.49
C LEU A 89 4.13 3.73 -12.56
N ALA A 90 3.94 4.94 -13.07
CA ALA A 90 3.45 6.08 -12.28
C ALA A 90 2.03 5.87 -11.76
N VAL A 91 1.12 5.42 -12.62
CA VAL A 91 -0.29 5.15 -12.26
C VAL A 91 -0.37 3.99 -11.28
N SER A 92 0.33 2.88 -11.53
CA SER A 92 0.31 1.73 -10.61
C SER A 92 0.89 2.06 -9.26
N ASN A 93 2.05 2.73 -9.18
CA ASN A 93 2.62 3.14 -7.89
C ASN A 93 1.70 4.13 -7.15
N GLY A 94 1.13 5.11 -7.85
CA GLY A 94 0.22 6.09 -7.25
C GLY A 94 -1.06 5.45 -6.71
N VAL A 95 -1.67 4.54 -7.47
CA VAL A 95 -2.85 3.80 -6.99
C VAL A 95 -2.48 2.86 -5.86
N PHE A 96 -1.35 2.15 -5.97
CA PHE A 96 -0.94 1.20 -4.95
C PHE A 96 -0.66 1.88 -3.61
N LEU A 97 -0.08 3.09 -3.64
CA LEU A 97 0.09 3.94 -2.46
C LEU A 97 -1.25 4.17 -1.73
N ILE A 98 -2.33 4.43 -2.47
CA ILE A 98 -3.68 4.64 -1.90
C ILE A 98 -4.26 3.32 -1.38
N VAL A 99 -4.18 2.25 -2.16
CA VAL A 99 -4.82 0.95 -1.86
C VAL A 99 -4.20 0.29 -0.63
N VAL A 100 -2.87 0.36 -0.48
CA VAL A 100 -2.16 -0.24 0.66
C VAL A 100 -2.48 0.50 1.96
N GLY A 101 -2.76 1.82 1.89
CA GLY A 101 -3.28 2.58 3.02
C GLY A 101 -4.55 1.95 3.62
N GLY A 102 -5.49 1.55 2.75
CA GLY A 102 -6.71 0.85 3.17
C GLY A 102 -6.46 -0.53 3.77
N LEU A 103 -5.48 -1.28 3.24
CA LEU A 103 -5.07 -2.59 3.80
C LEU A 103 -4.46 -2.45 5.20
N PHE A 104 -3.56 -1.48 5.40
CA PHE A 104 -2.89 -1.29 6.68
C PHE A 104 -3.88 -0.77 7.74
N ALA A 105 -4.76 0.14 7.35
CA ALA A 105 -5.88 0.57 8.16
C ALA A 105 -6.79 -0.61 8.55
N MET A 106 -7.12 -1.49 7.59
CA MET A 106 -7.91 -2.69 7.88
C MET A 106 -7.30 -3.50 9.02
N PHE A 107 -6.01 -3.86 8.92
CA PHE A 107 -5.33 -4.63 9.96
C PHE A 107 -5.30 -3.90 11.30
N PHE A 108 -5.00 -2.60 11.28
CA PHE A 108 -4.90 -1.79 12.49
C PHE A 108 -6.23 -1.71 13.23
N PHE A 109 -7.29 -1.24 12.56
CA PHE A 109 -8.60 -1.03 13.18
C PHE A 109 -9.31 -2.34 13.50
N ALA A 110 -9.20 -3.37 12.65
CA ALA A 110 -9.79 -4.67 12.97
C ALA A 110 -9.12 -5.31 14.19
N SER A 111 -7.79 -5.13 14.33
CA SER A 111 -7.06 -5.57 15.52
C SER A 111 -7.49 -4.80 16.77
N LEU A 112 -7.62 -3.48 16.68
CA LEU A 112 -8.13 -2.66 17.79
C LEU A 112 -9.58 -3.03 18.15
N TYR A 113 -10.44 -3.28 17.18
CA TYR A 113 -11.81 -3.72 17.43
C TYR A 113 -11.85 -5.08 18.13
N LEU A 114 -11.11 -6.08 17.63
CA LEU A 114 -11.03 -7.40 18.26
C LEU A 114 -10.53 -7.31 19.71
N GLN A 115 -9.52 -6.48 19.98
CA GLN A 115 -8.91 -6.39 21.31
C GLN A 115 -9.68 -5.49 22.27
N LYS A 116 -10.07 -4.29 21.84
CA LYS A 116 -10.66 -3.25 22.71
C LYS A 116 -12.18 -3.34 22.84
N VAL A 117 -12.85 -3.91 21.83
CA VAL A 117 -14.32 -4.03 21.81
C VAL A 117 -14.75 -5.48 22.06
N LEU A 118 -14.19 -6.45 21.33
CA LEU A 118 -14.52 -7.87 21.50
C LEU A 118 -13.71 -8.56 22.62
N GLY A 119 -12.74 -7.88 23.21
CA GLY A 119 -11.97 -8.38 24.36
C GLY A 119 -11.01 -9.52 24.04
N TYR A 120 -10.61 -9.69 22.78
CA TYR A 120 -9.67 -10.74 22.37
C TYR A 120 -8.26 -10.42 22.89
N SER A 121 -7.52 -11.46 23.27
CA SER A 121 -6.08 -11.30 23.55
C SER A 121 -5.31 -11.01 22.25
N PRO A 122 -4.09 -10.45 22.32
CA PRO A 122 -3.25 -10.28 21.14
C PRO A 122 -2.99 -11.59 20.37
N LEU A 123 -2.81 -12.71 21.10
CA LEU A 123 -2.60 -14.02 20.47
C LEU A 123 -3.85 -14.49 19.71
N THR A 124 -5.03 -14.39 20.33
CA THR A 124 -6.31 -14.76 19.69
C THR A 124 -6.61 -13.86 18.50
N THR A 125 -6.27 -12.57 18.59
CA THR A 125 -6.39 -11.61 17.48
C THR A 125 -5.48 -12.01 16.31
N GLY A 126 -4.24 -12.42 16.57
CA GLY A 126 -3.34 -12.94 15.54
C GLY A 126 -3.91 -14.18 14.83
N LEU A 127 -4.46 -15.13 15.60
CA LEU A 127 -5.12 -16.33 15.04
C LEU A 127 -6.38 -15.98 14.24
N ALA A 128 -7.14 -14.96 14.66
CA ALA A 128 -8.33 -14.47 13.96
C ALA A 128 -8.01 -13.88 12.57
N PHE A 129 -6.75 -13.52 12.29
CA PHE A 129 -6.33 -13.06 10.96
C PHE A 129 -5.86 -14.18 10.02
N LEU A 130 -5.73 -15.44 10.48
CA LEU A 130 -5.33 -16.55 9.61
C LEU A 130 -6.18 -16.71 8.33
N PRO A 131 -7.52 -16.52 8.37
CA PRO A 131 -8.33 -16.59 7.17
C PRO A 131 -8.00 -15.51 6.13
N VAL A 132 -7.41 -14.38 6.53
CA VAL A 132 -6.96 -13.34 5.58
C VAL A 132 -5.88 -13.88 4.65
N THR A 133 -4.93 -14.65 5.19
CA THR A 133 -3.90 -15.30 4.37
C THR A 133 -4.51 -16.24 3.34
N ALA A 134 -5.49 -17.05 3.75
CA ALA A 134 -6.24 -17.92 2.84
C ALA A 134 -6.99 -17.12 1.76
N GLY A 135 -7.67 -16.04 2.15
CA GLY A 135 -8.37 -15.15 1.22
C GLY A 135 -7.42 -14.53 0.18
N ILE A 136 -6.27 -14.02 0.61
CA ILE A 136 -5.25 -13.47 -0.30
C ILE A 136 -4.74 -14.54 -1.27
N MET A 137 -4.43 -15.75 -0.79
CA MET A 137 -4.00 -16.85 -1.66
C MET A 137 -5.07 -17.20 -2.69
N ILE A 138 -6.33 -17.32 -2.28
CA ILE A 138 -7.46 -17.59 -3.18
C ILE A 138 -7.57 -16.49 -4.24
N GLY A 139 -7.56 -15.22 -3.82
CA GLY A 139 -7.64 -14.08 -4.72
C GLY A 139 -6.48 -14.01 -5.71
N ALA A 140 -5.26 -14.27 -5.25
CA ALA A 140 -4.06 -14.27 -6.09
C ALA A 140 -4.08 -15.42 -7.13
N THR A 141 -4.42 -16.64 -6.69
CA THR A 141 -4.56 -17.80 -7.60
C THR A 141 -5.68 -17.59 -8.61
N ALA A 142 -6.83 -17.06 -8.17
CA ALA A 142 -7.92 -16.70 -9.07
C ALA A 142 -7.48 -15.64 -10.09
N ALA A 143 -6.76 -14.60 -9.66
CA ALA A 143 -6.24 -13.59 -10.57
C ALA A 143 -5.29 -14.16 -11.61
N GLN A 144 -4.33 -15.02 -11.23
CA GLN A 144 -3.42 -15.66 -12.19
C GLN A 144 -4.17 -16.42 -13.29
N GLN A 145 -5.23 -17.14 -12.94
CA GLN A 145 -6.05 -17.89 -13.91
C GLN A 145 -6.96 -16.98 -14.75
N MET A 146 -7.46 -15.90 -14.16
CA MET A 146 -8.39 -15.00 -14.83
C MET A 146 -7.68 -13.99 -15.74
N ILE A 147 -6.44 -13.61 -15.42
CA ILE A 147 -5.65 -12.68 -16.23
C ILE A 147 -5.49 -13.20 -17.66
N SER A 148 -5.21 -14.51 -17.84
CA SER A 148 -5.09 -15.12 -19.17
C SER A 148 -6.42 -15.23 -19.93
N ARG A 149 -7.56 -15.10 -19.25
CA ARG A 149 -8.90 -15.24 -19.85
C ARG A 149 -9.58 -13.91 -20.16
N VAL A 150 -9.47 -12.94 -19.25
CA VAL A 150 -10.20 -11.67 -19.33
C VAL A 150 -9.29 -10.44 -19.24
N GLY A 151 -7.98 -10.63 -19.10
CA GLY A 151 -6.99 -9.56 -19.07
C GLY A 151 -6.70 -9.01 -17.66
N VAL A 152 -5.61 -8.25 -17.56
CA VAL A 152 -5.08 -7.74 -16.27
C VAL A 152 -5.99 -6.66 -15.68
N ARG A 153 -6.48 -5.75 -16.52
CA ARG A 153 -7.25 -4.58 -16.06
C ARG A 153 -8.62 -4.97 -15.47
N PRO A 154 -9.43 -5.85 -16.08
CA PRO A 154 -10.70 -6.27 -15.50
C PRO A 154 -10.54 -7.05 -14.19
N VAL A 155 -9.53 -7.91 -14.09
CA VAL A 155 -9.22 -8.65 -12.85
C VAL A 155 -8.87 -7.68 -11.73
N MET A 156 -7.99 -6.72 -12.00
CA MET A 156 -7.59 -5.70 -11.02
C MET A 156 -8.79 -4.87 -10.54
N LEU A 157 -9.61 -4.35 -11.46
CA LEU A 157 -10.79 -3.55 -11.09
C LEU A 157 -11.81 -4.34 -10.28
N THR A 158 -12.02 -5.62 -10.63
CA THR A 158 -12.90 -6.52 -9.88
C THR A 158 -12.34 -6.77 -8.48
N GLY A 159 -11.05 -7.07 -8.37
CA GLY A 159 -10.38 -7.26 -7.08
C GLY A 159 -10.51 -6.04 -6.16
N MET A 160 -10.26 -4.85 -6.69
CA MET A 160 -10.39 -3.60 -5.93
C MET A 160 -11.83 -3.33 -5.48
N THR A 161 -12.81 -3.63 -6.35
CA THR A 161 -14.23 -3.49 -6.02
C THR A 161 -14.64 -4.44 -4.91
N VAL A 162 -14.23 -5.71 -5.00
CA VAL A 162 -14.48 -6.72 -3.97
C VAL A 162 -13.80 -6.33 -2.66
N ALA A 163 -12.59 -5.80 -2.72
CA ALA A 163 -11.85 -5.34 -1.55
C ALA A 163 -12.56 -4.17 -0.84
N ALA A 164 -12.99 -3.16 -1.61
CA ALA A 164 -13.75 -2.03 -1.10
C ALA A 164 -15.11 -2.47 -0.51
N ALA A 165 -15.81 -3.40 -1.17
CA ALA A 165 -17.05 -3.96 -0.66
C ALA A 165 -16.83 -4.72 0.67
N GLY A 166 -15.75 -5.50 0.79
CA GLY A 166 -15.38 -6.16 2.04
C GLY A 166 -15.14 -5.19 3.19
N LEU A 167 -14.48 -4.06 2.92
CA LEU A 167 -14.33 -2.98 3.91
C LEU A 167 -15.67 -2.31 4.26
N GLY A 168 -16.57 -2.14 3.29
CA GLY A 168 -17.92 -1.65 3.53
C GLY A 168 -18.74 -2.60 4.42
N VAL A 169 -18.64 -3.90 4.18
CA VAL A 169 -19.24 -4.93 5.05
C VAL A 169 -18.63 -4.86 6.45
N LEU A 170 -17.30 -4.76 6.54
CA LEU A 170 -16.61 -4.66 7.82
C LEU A 170 -17.05 -3.41 8.61
N ALA A 171 -17.24 -2.27 7.93
CA ALA A 171 -17.80 -1.07 8.54
C ALA A 171 -19.23 -1.33 9.05
N ALA A 172 -20.08 -1.99 8.26
CA ALA A 172 -21.46 -2.26 8.62
C ALA A 172 -21.62 -3.27 9.77
N THR A 173 -20.68 -4.21 9.93
CA THR A 173 -20.72 -5.27 10.95
C THR A 173 -19.88 -4.96 12.20
N THR A 174 -19.17 -3.83 12.21
CA THR A 174 -18.42 -3.34 13.37
C THR A 174 -19.39 -2.62 14.30
N GLU A 175 -19.73 -3.24 15.42
CA GLU A 175 -20.72 -2.70 16.37
C GLU A 175 -20.39 -3.11 17.81
N VAL A 176 -20.92 -2.39 18.80
CA VAL A 176 -20.77 -2.80 20.20
C VAL A 176 -21.52 -4.12 20.43
N GLY A 177 -20.83 -5.11 20.98
CA GLY A 177 -21.39 -6.46 21.15
C GLY A 177 -21.44 -7.30 19.87
N GLY A 178 -20.74 -6.86 18.81
CA GLY A 178 -20.64 -7.61 17.57
C GLY A 178 -19.94 -8.96 17.72
N SER A 179 -19.74 -9.64 16.60
CA SER A 179 -19.15 -10.99 16.59
C SER A 179 -17.97 -11.10 15.64
N TYR A 180 -17.09 -12.07 15.90
CA TYR A 180 -16.01 -12.39 14.97
C TYR A 180 -16.53 -12.87 13.60
N LEU A 181 -17.71 -13.49 13.53
CA LEU A 181 -18.32 -13.84 12.24
C LEU A 181 -18.69 -12.59 11.42
N GLY A 182 -19.14 -11.52 12.07
CA GLY A 182 -19.37 -10.23 11.42
C GLY A 182 -18.08 -9.64 10.85
N VAL A 183 -16.99 -9.72 11.62
CA VAL A 183 -15.64 -9.29 11.19
C VAL A 183 -15.15 -10.14 10.02
N LEU A 184 -15.26 -11.46 10.13
CA LEU A 184 -14.82 -12.41 9.11
C LEU A 184 -15.56 -12.22 7.79
N GLY A 185 -16.86 -11.88 7.85
CA GLY A 185 -17.68 -11.57 6.68
C GLY A 185 -17.18 -10.37 5.88
N GLY A 186 -16.51 -9.40 6.53
CA GLY A 186 -15.83 -8.29 5.85
C GLY A 186 -14.38 -8.61 5.47
N LEU A 187 -13.64 -9.29 6.36
CA LEU A 187 -12.23 -9.64 6.15
C LEU A 187 -12.01 -10.56 4.95
N LEU A 188 -12.85 -11.56 4.74
CA LEU A 188 -12.66 -12.53 3.66
C LEU A 188 -12.81 -11.91 2.26
N PRO A 189 -13.92 -11.20 1.92
CA PRO A 189 -14.01 -10.50 0.65
C PRO A 189 -12.89 -9.47 0.50
N MET A 190 -12.56 -8.73 1.57
CA MET A 190 -11.45 -7.79 1.55
C MET A 190 -10.14 -8.47 1.13
N ALA A 191 -9.79 -9.57 1.80
CA ALA A 191 -8.57 -10.35 1.54
C ALA A 191 -8.53 -10.93 0.13
N ILE A 192 -9.63 -11.52 -0.35
CA ILE A 192 -9.75 -12.08 -1.71
C ILE A 192 -9.59 -10.97 -2.76
N GLY A 193 -10.29 -9.85 -2.58
CA GLY A 193 -10.19 -8.70 -3.48
C GLY A 193 -8.78 -8.13 -3.54
N MET A 194 -8.10 -8.03 -2.39
CA MET A 194 -6.72 -7.60 -2.31
C MET A 194 -5.78 -8.57 -3.01
N GLY A 195 -5.90 -9.89 -2.78
CA GLY A 195 -5.12 -10.90 -3.50
C GLY A 195 -5.29 -10.77 -5.03
N ALA A 196 -6.52 -10.55 -5.48
CA ALA A 196 -6.83 -10.34 -6.89
C ALA A 196 -6.35 -8.97 -7.44
N THR A 197 -6.01 -8.02 -6.58
CA THR A 197 -5.44 -6.71 -6.95
C THR A 197 -3.91 -6.73 -6.97
N PHE A 198 -3.28 -7.42 -6.00
CA PHE A 198 -1.82 -7.45 -5.84
C PHE A 198 -1.10 -8.07 -7.04
N VAL A 199 -1.62 -9.17 -7.58
CA VAL A 199 -1.02 -9.83 -8.75
C VAL A 199 -0.99 -8.90 -9.97
N PRO A 200 -2.12 -8.38 -10.47
CA PRO A 200 -2.12 -7.54 -11.66
C PRO A 200 -1.41 -6.20 -11.46
N ILE A 201 -1.51 -5.56 -10.29
CA ILE A 201 -0.83 -4.26 -10.08
C ILE A 201 0.69 -4.42 -10.08
N THR A 202 1.20 -5.55 -9.56
CA THR A 202 2.63 -5.88 -9.61
C THR A 202 3.07 -6.09 -11.06
N LEU A 203 2.32 -6.86 -11.85
CA LEU A 203 2.60 -7.06 -13.28
C LEU A 203 2.66 -5.71 -14.03
N VAL A 204 1.67 -4.84 -13.85
CA VAL A 204 1.67 -3.52 -14.50
C VAL A 204 2.86 -2.66 -14.07
N ALA A 205 3.28 -2.77 -12.81
CA ALA A 205 4.43 -2.04 -12.28
C ALA A 205 5.78 -2.58 -12.78
N THR A 206 5.88 -3.86 -13.15
CA THR A 206 7.17 -4.51 -13.47
C THR A 206 7.37 -4.84 -14.95
N THR A 207 6.33 -5.10 -15.73
CA THR A 207 6.49 -5.66 -17.10
C THR A 207 7.02 -4.66 -18.14
N ASN A 208 6.83 -3.35 -17.93
CA ASN A 208 7.31 -2.33 -18.87
C ASN A 208 8.70 -1.77 -18.50
N VAL A 209 9.46 -2.51 -17.70
CA VAL A 209 10.77 -2.09 -17.18
C VAL A 209 11.85 -2.97 -17.78
N ASP A 210 12.94 -2.34 -18.25
CA ASP A 210 14.09 -3.08 -18.78
C ASP A 210 14.66 -4.03 -17.72
N ALA A 211 15.17 -5.19 -18.12
CA ALA A 211 15.65 -6.21 -17.17
C ALA A 211 16.76 -5.70 -16.23
N ASN A 212 17.54 -4.71 -16.66
CA ASN A 212 18.58 -4.04 -15.86
C ASN A 212 18.01 -3.04 -14.83
N GLU A 213 16.74 -2.64 -14.96
CA GLU A 213 16.03 -1.69 -14.09
C GLU A 213 14.99 -2.36 -13.19
N ALA A 214 14.73 -3.66 -13.36
CA ALA A 214 13.73 -4.41 -12.58
C ALA A 214 13.93 -4.29 -11.06
N GLY A 215 15.19 -4.28 -10.60
CA GLY A 215 15.52 -4.06 -9.19
C GLY A 215 15.13 -2.68 -8.68
N LEU A 216 15.32 -1.63 -9.49
CA LEU A 216 14.93 -0.26 -9.16
C LEU A 216 13.41 -0.12 -9.14
N ALA A 217 12.72 -0.67 -10.13
CA ALA A 217 11.26 -0.66 -10.18
C ALA A 217 10.63 -1.39 -8.98
N SER A 218 11.16 -2.56 -8.61
CA SER A 218 10.72 -3.30 -7.42
C SER A 218 11.01 -2.52 -6.12
N GLY A 219 12.15 -1.84 -6.05
CA GLY A 219 12.48 -0.93 -4.93
C GLY A 219 11.49 0.23 -4.80
N ILE A 220 11.14 0.89 -5.90
CA ILE A 220 10.15 1.97 -5.94
C ILE A 220 8.77 1.45 -5.55
N PHE A 221 8.39 0.26 -6.03
CA PHE A 221 7.11 -0.38 -5.71
C PHE A 221 6.96 -0.68 -4.23
N ASN A 222 7.96 -1.32 -3.62
CA ASN A 222 7.97 -1.60 -2.18
C ASN A 222 8.05 -0.32 -1.34
N THR A 223 8.81 0.67 -1.79
CA THR A 223 8.89 1.97 -1.09
C THR A 223 7.54 2.69 -1.12
N SER A 224 6.88 2.71 -2.27
CA SER A 224 5.53 3.28 -2.43
C SER A 224 4.50 2.55 -1.56
N GLN A 225 4.62 1.22 -1.44
CA GLN A 225 3.79 0.42 -0.54
C GLN A 225 3.94 0.86 0.93
N GLN A 226 5.17 0.94 1.43
CA GLN A 226 5.40 1.25 2.86
C GLN A 226 5.01 2.68 3.21
N ILE A 227 5.34 3.64 2.34
CA ILE A 227 4.96 5.03 2.54
C ILE A 227 3.44 5.18 2.44
N GLY A 228 2.80 4.55 1.46
CA GLY A 228 1.35 4.59 1.28
C GLY A 228 0.58 3.95 2.43
N GLY A 229 1.05 2.81 2.91
CA GLY A 229 0.52 2.16 4.11
C GLY A 229 0.59 3.06 5.35
N ALA A 230 1.76 3.67 5.60
CA ALA A 230 1.95 4.57 6.74
C ALA A 230 1.10 5.86 6.64
N LEU A 231 1.12 6.52 5.47
CA LEU A 231 0.32 7.72 5.20
C LEU A 231 -1.18 7.45 5.34
N GLY A 232 -1.67 6.40 4.67
CA GLY A 232 -3.08 6.04 4.70
C GLY A 232 -3.53 5.70 6.11
N LEU A 233 -2.75 4.90 6.84
CA LEU A 233 -3.06 4.57 8.23
C LEU A 233 -3.10 5.81 9.13
N ALA A 234 -2.15 6.73 9.00
CA ALA A 234 -2.13 7.92 9.85
C ALA A 234 -3.29 8.89 9.59
N ILE A 235 -3.66 9.08 8.32
CA ILE A 235 -4.84 9.88 7.94
C ILE A 235 -6.10 9.24 8.53
N LEU A 236 -6.27 7.92 8.35
CA LEU A 236 -7.45 7.20 8.83
C LEU A 236 -7.48 7.12 10.37
N SER A 237 -6.32 7.01 11.03
CA SER A 237 -6.18 7.03 12.50
C SER A 237 -6.58 8.38 13.07
N THR A 238 -6.12 9.46 12.45
CA THR A 238 -6.53 10.83 12.82
C THR A 238 -8.05 10.97 12.70
N LEU A 239 -8.61 10.59 11.55
CA LEU A 239 -10.04 10.71 11.30
C LEU A 239 -10.88 9.86 12.26
N ALA A 240 -10.43 8.65 12.57
CA ALA A 240 -11.07 7.78 13.56
C ALA A 240 -11.04 8.40 14.96
N ASN A 241 -9.86 8.87 15.40
CA ASN A 241 -9.67 9.49 16.71
C ASN A 241 -10.51 10.76 16.85
N ASP A 242 -10.53 11.62 15.82
CA ASP A 242 -11.35 12.82 15.79
C ASP A 242 -12.84 12.48 15.89
N ARG A 243 -13.28 11.43 15.18
CA ARG A 243 -14.68 10.99 15.23
C ARG A 243 -15.06 10.43 16.59
N THR A 244 -14.19 9.63 17.20
CA THR A 244 -14.34 9.13 18.57
C THR A 244 -14.39 10.28 19.57
N ALA A 245 -13.45 11.24 19.49
CA ALA A 245 -13.39 12.39 20.38
C ALA A 245 -14.63 13.29 20.23
N SER A 246 -15.07 13.54 19.00
CA SER A 246 -16.28 14.31 18.72
C SER A 246 -17.53 13.64 19.27
N PHE A 247 -17.63 12.30 19.18
CA PHE A 247 -18.75 11.56 19.77
C PHE A 247 -18.77 11.74 21.29
N LEU A 248 -17.62 11.52 21.95
CA LEU A 248 -17.53 11.60 23.41
C LEU A 248 -17.75 13.03 23.93
N ALA A 249 -17.24 14.05 23.24
CA ALA A 249 -17.48 15.45 23.58
C ALA A 249 -18.97 15.82 23.47
N GLY A 250 -19.70 15.24 22.51
CA GLY A 250 -21.13 15.45 22.32
C GLY A 250 -22.01 14.95 23.47
N LEU A 251 -21.49 14.08 24.35
CA LEU A 251 -22.22 13.56 25.51
C LEU A 251 -22.34 14.58 26.66
N GLY A 252 -21.50 15.62 26.68
CA GLY A 252 -21.57 16.70 27.67
C GLY A 252 -21.20 16.32 29.11
N GLY A 253 -20.55 15.17 29.31
CA GLY A 253 -20.16 14.66 30.63
C GLY A 253 -19.13 13.54 30.57
N ALA A 254 -18.81 12.93 31.72
CA ALA A 254 -17.90 11.79 31.77
C ALA A 254 -18.55 10.56 31.14
N ALA A 255 -17.99 10.07 30.03
CA ALA A 255 -18.52 8.93 29.30
C ALA A 255 -18.42 7.62 30.12
N SER A 256 -19.51 6.88 30.18
CA SER A 256 -19.55 5.51 30.70
C SER A 256 -18.66 4.57 29.85
N PRO A 257 -18.25 3.40 30.39
CA PRO A 257 -17.47 2.43 29.63
C PRO A 257 -18.14 1.99 28.32
N ALA A 258 -19.47 1.86 28.30
CA ALA A 258 -20.23 1.50 27.11
C ALA A 258 -20.19 2.61 26.05
N GLU A 259 -20.32 3.88 26.47
CA GLU A 259 -20.22 5.03 25.55
C GLU A 259 -18.79 5.20 25.00
N GLN A 260 -17.76 4.89 25.80
CA GLN A 260 -16.38 4.87 25.32
C GLN A 260 -16.17 3.81 24.23
N GLN A 261 -16.72 2.61 24.41
CA GLN A 261 -16.69 1.57 23.38
C GLN A 261 -17.46 1.97 22.13
N GLN A 262 -18.64 2.60 22.28
CA GLN A 262 -19.40 3.10 21.15
C GLN A 262 -18.64 4.16 20.35
N GLY A 263 -17.97 5.11 21.03
CA GLY A 263 -17.15 6.12 20.37
C GLY A 263 -16.00 5.51 19.57
N LEU A 264 -15.36 4.45 20.08
CA LEU A 264 -14.33 3.71 19.35
C LEU A 264 -14.90 3.01 18.10
N VAL A 265 -16.05 2.34 18.25
CA VAL A 265 -16.76 1.69 17.15
C VAL A 265 -17.07 2.69 16.04
N GLU A 266 -17.61 3.87 16.36
CA GLU A 266 -17.89 4.90 15.34
C GLU A 266 -16.63 5.38 14.61
N GLY A 267 -15.51 5.52 15.34
CA GLY A 267 -14.21 5.85 14.75
C GLY A 267 -13.72 4.76 13.79
N PHE A 268 -13.82 3.49 14.20
CA PHE A 268 -13.40 2.35 13.38
C PHE A 268 -14.28 2.17 12.14
N GLN A 269 -15.60 2.32 12.29
CA GLN A 269 -16.54 2.31 11.17
C GLN A 269 -16.17 3.39 10.13
N LEU A 270 -15.92 4.61 10.59
CA LEU A 270 -15.50 5.70 9.70
C LEU A 270 -14.19 5.38 8.99
N ALA A 271 -13.20 4.84 9.70
CA ALA A 271 -11.94 4.44 9.10
C ALA A 271 -12.13 3.36 8.01
N PHE A 272 -12.97 2.35 8.24
CA PHE A 272 -13.26 1.32 7.25
C PHE A 272 -14.01 1.88 6.03
N VAL A 273 -14.97 2.80 6.23
CA VAL A 273 -15.68 3.49 5.14
C VAL A 273 -14.72 4.31 4.29
N VAL A 274 -13.86 5.11 4.92
CA VAL A 274 -12.89 5.93 4.18
C VAL A 274 -11.82 5.06 3.51
N ALA A 275 -11.38 3.98 4.14
CA ALA A 275 -10.51 2.98 3.50
C ALA A 275 -11.17 2.34 2.27
N ALA A 276 -12.47 1.99 2.35
CA ALA A 276 -13.23 1.50 1.21
C ALA A 276 -13.29 2.55 0.08
N ALA A 277 -13.54 3.81 0.44
CA ALA A 277 -13.56 4.92 -0.51
C ALA A 277 -12.19 5.15 -1.16
N MET A 278 -11.09 5.03 -0.41
CA MET A 278 -9.73 5.10 -0.94
C MET A 278 -9.47 4.01 -1.99
N ILE A 279 -9.86 2.76 -1.71
CA ILE A 279 -9.72 1.66 -2.68
C ILE A 279 -10.62 1.91 -3.91
N ALA A 280 -11.85 2.38 -3.71
CA ALA A 280 -12.76 2.71 -4.80
C ALA A 280 -12.22 3.84 -5.69
N VAL A 281 -11.65 4.90 -5.10
CA VAL A 281 -10.94 5.98 -5.81
C VAL A 281 -9.77 5.39 -6.58
N GLY A 282 -8.98 4.50 -5.97
CA GLY A 282 -7.92 3.76 -6.67
C GLY A 282 -8.45 3.02 -7.90
N ALA A 283 -9.61 2.37 -7.80
CA ALA A 283 -10.20 1.62 -8.90
C ALA A 283 -10.65 2.56 -10.03
N VAL A 284 -11.24 3.71 -9.69
CA VAL A 284 -11.58 4.76 -10.65
C VAL A 284 -10.31 5.32 -11.32
N LEU A 285 -9.25 5.56 -10.56
CA LEU A 285 -7.97 6.04 -11.11
C LEU A 285 -7.36 5.03 -12.07
N ILE A 286 -7.38 3.72 -11.76
CA ILE A 286 -6.97 2.68 -12.71
C ILE A 286 -7.88 2.68 -13.93
N ALA A 287 -9.20 2.76 -13.73
CA ALA A 287 -10.15 2.74 -14.83
C ALA A 287 -9.97 3.94 -15.78
N VAL A 288 -9.62 5.13 -15.27
CA VAL A 288 -9.48 6.33 -16.09
C VAL A 288 -8.05 6.48 -16.63
N LEU A 289 -7.04 6.19 -15.82
CA LEU A 289 -5.65 6.53 -16.12
C LEU A 289 -4.87 5.40 -16.80
N LEU A 290 -5.16 4.13 -16.51
CA LEU A 290 -4.46 3.00 -17.13
C LEU A 290 -5.05 2.71 -18.52
N ARG A 291 -4.24 2.88 -19.57
CA ARG A 291 -4.68 2.67 -20.95
C ARG A 291 -4.56 1.19 -21.33
N ARG A 292 -5.41 0.70 -22.25
CA ARG A 292 -5.38 -0.69 -22.72
C ARG A 292 -4.00 -1.08 -23.28
N ARG A 293 -3.39 -0.21 -24.10
CA ARG A 293 -2.03 -0.36 -24.62
C ARG A 293 -0.92 -0.54 -23.58
N ASP A 294 -1.12 -0.04 -22.36
CA ASP A 294 -0.11 -0.16 -21.29
C ASP A 294 -0.08 -1.60 -20.71
N VAL A 295 -1.14 -2.37 -20.99
CA VAL A 295 -1.42 -3.72 -20.50
C VAL A 295 -1.33 -4.76 -21.62
N GLU A 296 -1.57 -4.37 -22.88
CA GLU A 296 -1.48 -5.25 -24.05
C GLU A 296 -0.16 -6.01 -24.15
N ARG A 297 0.98 -5.41 -23.77
CA ARG A 297 2.28 -6.11 -23.69
C ARG A 297 2.35 -7.22 -22.63
N ILE A 298 1.60 -7.07 -21.55
CA ILE A 298 1.50 -8.09 -20.50
C ILE A 298 0.65 -9.25 -21.01
N GLU A 299 -0.37 -8.94 -21.81
CA GLU A 299 -1.33 -9.91 -22.36
C GLU A 299 -0.81 -10.62 -23.62
N SER A 300 0.08 -9.99 -24.41
CA SER A 300 0.70 -10.60 -25.60
C SER A 300 1.78 -11.62 -25.27
N GLY A 301 2.32 -11.62 -24.05
CA GLY A 301 3.39 -12.53 -23.65
C GLY A 301 4.71 -12.29 -24.38
N ASP A 302 4.88 -11.12 -25.01
CA ASP A 302 6.15 -10.78 -25.67
C ASP A 302 7.26 -10.72 -24.61
N GLU A 303 8.15 -11.70 -24.63
CA GLU A 303 9.41 -11.61 -23.93
C GLU A 303 10.15 -10.35 -24.41
N PRO A 304 10.86 -9.62 -23.52
CA PRO A 304 11.68 -8.50 -23.95
C PRO A 304 12.61 -8.97 -25.06
N ALA A 305 12.50 -8.34 -26.24
CA ALA A 305 13.25 -8.70 -27.42
C ALA A 305 14.71 -8.97 -27.05
N GLU A 306 15.12 -10.22 -27.22
CA GLU A 306 16.48 -10.68 -26.98
C GLU A 306 17.43 -9.70 -27.66
N ALA A 307 18.30 -9.06 -26.87
CA ALA A 307 19.18 -8.01 -27.34
C ALA A 307 19.93 -8.52 -28.57
N VAL A 308 19.69 -7.90 -29.73
CA VAL A 308 20.36 -8.23 -30.99
C VAL A 308 21.86 -8.23 -30.71
N PRO A 309 22.58 -9.36 -30.92
CA PRO A 309 24.01 -9.38 -30.69
C PRO A 309 24.63 -8.37 -31.63
N VAL A 310 25.32 -7.39 -31.05
CA VAL A 310 26.13 -6.44 -31.81
C VAL A 310 27.18 -7.28 -32.53
N ALA A 311 27.01 -7.44 -33.84
CA ALA A 311 27.98 -8.09 -34.69
C ALA A 311 29.32 -7.34 -34.55
N ALA A 312 30.36 -8.11 -34.25
CA ALA A 312 31.74 -7.66 -34.08
C ALA A 312 32.32 -7.05 -35.36
#